data_AF-A0A5A8E1W8-F1
#
_entry.id   AF-A0A5A8E1W8-F1
#
_cell.length_a   1.000
_cell.length_b   1.000
_cell.length_c   1.000
_cell.angle_alpha   90.00
_cell.angle_beta   90.00
_cell.angle_gamma   90.00
#
_symmetry.space_group_name_H-M   'P 1'
#
loop_
_entity.id
_entity.type
_entity.pdbx_description
1 polymer ?
#
loop_
_entity_poly.entity_id
_entity_poly.type
_entity_poly.pdbx_seq_one_letter_code
_entity_poly.pdbx_strand_id
1 'polypeptide(L)'
;MAGTEVVVSLARPGGGKPWSASVRPDAELRTVLAAYARHANIPQAVMRVVAPSGRAVAPGESVGSLGLEPGAVLRVVADAFAPFRPSHAEHSDMAFLVDGHEFLVHKFPVLKSGSPLLEGMVEEYDGDAVPLMVPGGARVFDTVARFLYRDEVNTTTLLSPARAPAVRVAASFLQMDALAGFAESYLSADVLTSRDPTLAALAAALATPAAEAPENDVVRRVAGALAGRCGGRGGGGSSGSSSGGNSNSNSNSNSNSGGAGGW
;
A
#
# COMPACT_ATOMS: atom_id res chain seq x y z
N MET A 1 8.78 32.37 -27.28
CA MET A 1 9.53 33.14 -26.27
C MET A 1 10.43 32.17 -25.54
N ALA A 2 11.73 32.43 -25.48
CA ALA A 2 12.69 31.59 -24.76
C ALA A 2 12.28 31.56 -23.29
N GLY A 3 11.90 30.37 -22.80
CA GLY A 3 11.33 30.21 -21.47
C GLY A 3 12.36 30.53 -20.40
N THR A 4 12.19 31.66 -19.72
CA THR A 4 13.00 32.04 -18.57
C THR A 4 12.92 30.92 -17.53
N GLU A 5 14.06 30.32 -17.18
CA GLU A 5 14.10 29.32 -16.12
C GLU A 5 13.64 29.94 -14.80
N VAL A 6 12.86 29.19 -14.02
CA VAL A 6 12.34 29.60 -12.73
C VAL A 6 13.19 28.92 -11.66
N VAL A 7 13.73 29.71 -10.72
CA VAL A 7 14.42 29.16 -9.55
C VAL A 7 13.37 28.66 -8.56
N VAL A 8 13.28 27.34 -8.41
CA VAL A 8 12.44 26.72 -7.39
C VAL A 8 13.30 26.43 -6.17
N SER A 9 12.88 26.94 -5.01
CA SER A 9 13.51 26.64 -3.74
C SER A 9 12.61 25.72 -2.91
N LEU A 10 13.13 24.60 -2.43
CA LEU A 10 12.44 23.60 -1.63
C LEU A 10 12.97 23.63 -0.19
N ALA A 11 12.08 23.90 0.76
CA ALA A 11 12.43 23.86 2.18
C ALA A 11 12.72 22.44 2.66
N ARG A 12 13.76 22.27 3.49
CA ARG A 12 14.07 20.99 4.14
C ARG A 12 13.07 20.64 5.25
N PRO A 13 12.56 19.40 5.29
CA PRO A 13 11.89 18.88 6.48
C PRO A 13 12.82 19.00 7.70
N GLY A 14 12.35 19.58 8.81
CA GLY A 14 13.14 19.80 10.02
C GLY A 14 13.97 21.10 10.05
N GLY A 15 13.91 21.94 9.02
CA GLY A 15 14.59 23.23 8.97
C GLY A 15 15.96 23.18 8.26
N GLY A 16 16.59 24.36 8.10
CA GLY A 16 17.87 24.52 7.41
C GLY A 16 17.79 25.27 6.07
N LYS A 17 18.94 25.40 5.40
CA LYS A 17 19.03 26.12 4.11
C LYS A 17 18.21 25.38 3.04
N PRO A 18 17.30 26.05 2.33
CA PRO A 18 16.52 25.43 1.27
C PRO A 18 17.42 24.96 0.13
N TRP A 19 17.01 23.87 -0.52
CA TRP A 19 17.63 23.42 -1.75
C TRP A 19 17.01 24.18 -2.92
N SER A 20 17.83 24.72 -3.82
CA SER A 20 17.34 25.49 -4.97
C SER A 20 17.85 24.88 -6.27
N ALA A 21 16.98 24.87 -7.29
CA ALA A 21 17.34 24.46 -8.65
C ALA A 21 16.67 25.38 -9.68
N SER A 22 17.40 25.66 -10.77
CA SER A 22 16.84 26.31 -11.95
C SER A 22 16.09 25.26 -12.77
N VAL A 23 14.80 25.48 -13.00
CA VAL A 23 13.93 24.53 -13.71
C VAL A 23 13.07 25.26 -14.74
N ARG A 24 12.76 24.58 -15.84
CA ARG A 24 11.90 25.15 -16.87
C ARG A 24 10.46 25.26 -16.36
N PRO A 25 9.67 26.27 -16.79
CA PRO A 25 8.28 26.43 -16.38
C PRO A 25 7.36 25.25 -16.72
N ASP A 26 7.67 24.52 -17.79
CA ASP A 26 6.94 23.33 -18.24
C ASP A 26 7.37 22.05 -17.52
N ALA A 27 8.41 22.10 -16.68
CA ALA A 27 8.83 20.95 -15.89
C ALA A 27 7.71 20.54 -14.93
N GLU A 28 7.37 19.25 -14.95
CA GLU A 28 6.45 18.68 -13.98
C GLU A 28 7.10 18.65 -12.59
N LEU A 29 6.30 18.98 -11.58
CA LEU A 29 6.77 19.05 -10.20
C LEU A 29 7.34 17.70 -9.71
N ARG A 30 6.82 16.57 -10.22
CA ARG A 30 7.37 15.23 -9.91
C ARG A 30 8.85 15.09 -10.26
N THR A 31 9.32 15.73 -11.32
CA THR A 31 10.72 15.65 -11.75
C THR A 31 11.62 16.48 -10.83
N VAL A 32 11.13 17.64 -10.41
CA VAL A 32 11.80 18.51 -9.43
C VAL A 32 11.88 17.82 -8.07
N LEU A 33 10.79 17.19 -7.65
CA LEU A 33 10.71 16.39 -6.42
C LEU A 33 11.66 15.19 -6.45
N ALA A 34 11.79 14.48 -7.58
CA ALA A 34 12.72 13.37 -7.70
C ALA A 34 14.18 13.82 -7.52
N ALA A 35 14.55 14.98 -8.05
CA ALA A 35 15.88 15.56 -7.87
C ALA A 35 16.14 15.95 -6.41
N TYR A 36 15.14 16.55 -5.76
CA TYR A 36 15.20 16.90 -4.35
C TYR A 36 15.25 15.69 -3.43
N ALA A 37 14.45 14.66 -3.70
CA ALA A 37 14.44 13.38 -2.99
C ALA A 37 15.84 12.74 -2.97
N ARG A 38 16.52 12.71 -4.11
CA ARG A 38 17.92 12.25 -4.22
C ARG A 38 18.87 13.12 -3.41
N HIS A 39 18.73 14.44 -3.45
CA HIS A 39 19.59 15.36 -2.69
C HIS A 39 19.38 15.27 -1.17
N ALA A 40 18.14 15.13 -0.74
CA ALA A 40 17.76 15.09 0.67
C ALA A 40 17.86 13.68 1.27
N ASN A 41 18.10 12.65 0.45
CA ASN A 41 18.03 11.24 0.83
C ASN A 41 16.69 10.87 1.49
N ILE A 42 15.58 11.36 0.92
CA ILE A 42 14.21 11.11 1.40
C ILE A 42 13.42 10.51 0.23
N PRO A 43 12.64 9.42 0.43
CA PRO A 43 11.85 8.83 -0.64
C PRO A 43 10.84 9.82 -1.23
N GLN A 44 10.79 9.94 -2.55
CA GLN A 44 9.85 10.83 -3.23
C GLN A 44 8.38 10.53 -2.88
N ALA A 45 8.05 9.25 -2.67
CA ALA A 45 6.70 8.79 -2.36
C ALA A 45 6.12 9.38 -1.07
N VAL A 46 6.98 9.87 -0.15
CA VAL A 46 6.54 10.49 1.10
C VAL A 46 6.53 12.01 1.04
N MET A 47 6.79 12.62 -0.12
CA MET A 47 6.86 14.08 -0.27
C MET A 47 5.56 14.65 -0.85
N ARG A 48 5.09 15.74 -0.25
CA ARG A 48 4.08 16.63 -0.82
C ARG A 48 4.63 18.04 -0.94
N VAL A 49 4.26 18.73 -2.01
CA VAL A 49 4.59 20.14 -2.18
C VAL A 49 3.40 20.98 -1.79
N VAL A 50 3.66 21.97 -0.96
CA VAL A 50 2.70 22.99 -0.57
C VAL A 50 3.16 24.31 -1.16
N ALA A 51 2.27 24.92 -1.94
CA ALA A 51 2.49 26.25 -2.50
C ALA A 51 2.59 27.31 -1.37
N PRO A 52 3.15 28.51 -1.63
CA PRO A 52 3.23 29.56 -0.62
C PRO A 52 1.86 29.97 -0.05
N SER A 53 0.80 29.79 -0.84
CA SER A 53 -0.60 29.99 -0.43
C SER A 53 -1.14 28.94 0.55
N GLY A 54 -0.37 27.90 0.90
CA GLY A 54 -0.82 26.77 1.72
C GLY A 54 -1.57 25.69 0.95
N ARG A 55 -1.78 25.86 -0.36
CA ARG A 55 -2.45 24.87 -1.21
C ARG A 55 -1.54 23.66 -1.44
N ALA A 56 -2.08 22.45 -1.27
CA ALA A 56 -1.43 21.22 -1.70
C ALA A 56 -1.36 21.16 -3.24
N VAL A 57 -0.17 20.90 -3.77
CA VAL A 57 0.10 20.87 -5.21
C VAL A 57 0.03 19.42 -5.71
N ALA A 58 -0.66 19.21 -6.84
CA ALA A 58 -0.78 17.88 -7.41
C ALA A 58 0.54 17.43 -8.07
N PRO A 59 0.91 16.13 -8.04
CA PRO A 59 2.18 15.64 -8.60
C PRO A 59 2.37 15.90 -10.10
N GLY A 60 1.28 16.00 -10.86
CA GLY A 60 1.28 16.26 -12.31
C GLY A 60 1.18 17.74 -12.69
N GLU A 61 1.14 18.65 -11.70
CA GLU A 61 1.07 20.09 -11.94
C GLU A 61 2.45 20.61 -12.40
N SER A 62 2.47 21.52 -13.37
CA SER A 62 3.73 22.10 -13.88
C SER A 62 4.15 23.30 -13.02
N VAL A 63 5.45 23.58 -12.95
CA VAL A 63 5.98 24.71 -12.15
C VAL A 63 5.35 26.04 -12.56
N GLY A 64 5.17 26.27 -13.87
CA GLY A 64 4.58 27.51 -14.40
C GLY A 64 3.11 27.71 -14.04
N SER A 65 2.35 26.62 -13.82
CA SER A 65 0.94 26.71 -13.43
C SER A 65 0.73 27.17 -11.99
N LEU A 66 1.80 27.21 -11.18
CA LEU A 66 1.75 27.65 -9.79
C LEU A 66 1.78 29.17 -9.61
N GLY A 67 2.01 29.94 -10.68
CA GLY A 67 2.05 31.41 -10.61
C GLY A 67 3.08 31.94 -9.61
N LEU A 68 4.25 31.30 -9.53
CA LEU A 68 5.28 31.63 -8.54
C LEU A 68 6.02 32.91 -8.92
N GLU A 69 6.09 33.84 -7.97
CA GLU A 69 6.99 34.99 -8.08
C GLU A 69 8.46 34.53 -8.09
N PRO A 70 9.36 35.26 -8.77
CA PRO A 70 10.79 34.98 -8.74
C PRO A 70 11.32 34.90 -7.29
N GLY A 71 11.93 33.77 -6.94
CA GLY A 71 12.44 33.53 -5.58
C GLY A 71 11.44 32.90 -4.60
N ALA A 72 10.25 32.51 -5.04
CA ALA A 72 9.30 31.79 -4.21
C ALA A 72 9.88 30.48 -3.66
N VAL A 73 9.66 30.23 -2.37
CA VAL A 73 10.06 28.99 -1.69
C VAL A 73 8.83 28.11 -1.57
N LEU A 74 8.86 26.96 -2.25
CA LEU A 74 7.87 25.90 -2.05
C LEU A 74 8.26 25.10 -0.81
N ARG A 75 7.27 24.76 0.02
CA ARG A 75 7.48 23.88 1.16
C ARG A 75 7.33 22.44 0.71
N VAL A 76 8.38 21.64 0.89
CA VAL A 76 8.25 20.18 0.83
C VAL A 76 7.88 19.72 2.23
N VAL A 77 6.64 19.27 2.35
CA VAL A 77 6.20 18.55 3.53
C VAL A 77 6.47 17.10 3.21
N ALA A 78 7.47 16.50 3.86
CA ALA A 78 7.40 15.05 4.02
C ALA A 78 6.07 14.81 4.73
N ASP A 79 5.14 14.04 4.15
CA ASP A 79 3.96 13.58 4.88
C ASP A 79 4.52 13.07 6.20
N ALA A 80 4.27 13.80 7.29
CA ALA A 80 4.76 13.45 8.60
C ALA A 80 4.00 12.19 8.96
N PHE A 81 4.54 11.06 8.53
CA PHE A 81 3.99 9.76 8.82
C PHE A 81 4.17 9.58 10.32
N ALA A 82 3.09 9.84 11.04
CA ALA A 82 2.97 9.59 12.45
C ALA A 82 2.39 8.17 12.57
N PRO A 83 3.18 7.21 13.09
CA PRO A 83 2.69 5.87 13.37
C PRO A 83 1.45 5.92 14.26
N PHE A 84 0.51 5.01 14.01
CA PHE A 84 -0.59 4.75 14.92
C PHE A 84 -0.07 4.55 16.34
N ARG A 85 -0.74 5.21 17.28
CA ARG A 85 -0.54 5.00 18.72
C ARG A 85 -1.85 4.51 19.33
N PRO A 86 -1.82 3.40 20.08
CA PRO A 86 -2.99 2.89 20.76
C PRO A 86 -3.43 3.83 21.88
N SER A 87 -4.70 3.67 22.30
CA SER A 87 -5.17 4.28 23.54
C SER A 87 -4.33 3.72 24.69
N HIS A 88 -3.79 4.57 25.55
CA HIS A 88 -2.88 4.18 26.64
C HIS A 88 -1.51 3.67 26.20
N ALA A 89 -0.90 4.27 25.17
CA ALA A 89 0.45 3.92 24.72
C ALA A 89 1.53 4.00 25.84
N GLU A 90 1.27 4.74 26.92
CA GLU A 90 2.09 4.77 28.13
C GLU A 90 2.17 3.43 28.88
N HIS A 91 1.27 2.49 28.58
CA HIS A 91 1.21 1.15 29.14
C HIS A 91 1.57 0.06 28.12
N SER A 92 2.12 0.46 26.96
CA SER A 92 2.64 -0.49 25.97
C SER A 92 3.76 -1.32 26.58
N ASP A 93 3.63 -2.64 26.45
CA ASP A 93 4.52 -3.66 26.99
C ASP A 93 5.36 -4.34 25.88
N MET A 94 5.30 -3.79 24.66
CA MET A 94 6.07 -4.21 23.50
C MET A 94 6.19 -3.07 22.47
N ALA A 95 7.24 -3.10 21.65
CA ALA A 95 7.41 -2.20 20.53
C ALA A 95 7.93 -2.93 19.28
N PHE A 96 7.45 -2.53 18.09
CA PHE A 96 8.00 -2.96 16.81
C PHE A 96 8.74 -1.80 16.13
N LEU A 97 9.87 -2.11 15.50
CA LEU A 97 10.64 -1.16 14.68
C LEU A 97 10.52 -1.53 13.20
N VAL A 98 9.81 -0.69 12.43
CA VAL A 98 9.55 -0.90 10.99
C VAL A 98 10.00 0.35 10.23
N ASP A 99 10.95 0.19 9.30
CA ASP A 99 11.55 1.30 8.51
C ASP A 99 12.01 2.51 9.36
N GLY A 100 12.57 2.25 10.54
CA GLY A 100 13.00 3.31 11.45
C GLY A 100 11.87 4.02 12.20
N HIS A 101 10.63 3.53 12.08
CA HIS A 101 9.48 3.99 12.86
C HIS A 101 9.15 2.99 13.96
N GLU A 102 9.00 3.50 15.18
CA GLU A 102 8.61 2.73 16.35
C GLU A 102 7.09 2.69 16.51
N PHE A 103 6.54 1.49 16.69
CA PHE A 103 5.14 1.21 16.95
C PHE A 103 5.00 0.61 18.35
N LEU A 104 4.55 1.43 19.29
CA LEU A 104 4.22 0.99 20.64
C LEU A 104 2.91 0.20 20.61
N VAL A 105 2.94 -1.02 21.14
CA VAL A 105 1.80 -1.94 21.12
C VAL A 105 1.66 -2.66 22.47
N HIS A 106 0.49 -3.28 22.65
CA HIS A 106 0.16 -4.15 23.76
C HIS A 106 0.24 -5.60 23.30
N LYS A 107 0.88 -6.48 24.07
CA LYS A 107 1.02 -7.92 23.76
C LYS A 107 -0.34 -8.57 23.52
N PHE A 108 -1.37 -8.20 24.30
CA PHE A 108 -2.70 -8.83 24.18
C PHE A 108 -3.38 -8.63 22.80
N PRO A 109 -3.53 -7.40 22.26
CA PRO A 109 -3.96 -7.19 20.87
C PRO A 109 -3.12 -7.91 19.82
N VAL A 110 -1.80 -8.00 20.02
CA VAL A 110 -0.90 -8.73 19.12
C VAL A 110 -1.23 -10.23 19.13
N LEU A 111 -1.37 -10.84 20.32
CA LEU A 111 -1.78 -12.25 20.45
C LEU A 111 -3.18 -12.51 19.89
N LYS A 112 -4.12 -11.57 20.04
CA LYS A 112 -5.47 -11.67 19.45
C LYS A 112 -5.47 -11.66 17.91
N SER A 113 -4.34 -11.33 17.28
CA SER A 113 -4.21 -11.43 15.82
C SER A 113 -4.30 -12.87 15.30
N GLY A 114 -3.94 -13.86 16.14
CA GLY A 114 -3.81 -15.26 15.76
C GLY A 114 -2.67 -15.53 14.77
N SER A 115 -1.67 -14.64 14.72
CA SER A 115 -0.47 -14.82 13.88
C SER A 115 0.59 -15.60 14.66
N PRO A 116 0.96 -16.81 14.22
CA PRO A 116 2.04 -17.58 14.86
C PRO A 116 3.38 -16.84 14.85
N LEU A 117 3.65 -16.07 13.79
CA LEU A 117 4.85 -15.24 13.68
C LEU A 117 4.90 -14.17 14.78
N LEU A 118 3.82 -13.41 14.94
CA LEU A 118 3.76 -12.35 15.93
C LEU A 118 3.69 -12.90 17.35
N GLU A 119 3.03 -14.05 17.54
CA GLU A 119 3.03 -14.78 18.82
C GLU A 119 4.45 -15.16 19.24
N GLY A 120 5.25 -15.76 18.34
CA GLY A 120 6.66 -16.06 18.61
C GLY A 120 7.47 -14.81 19.00
N MET A 121 7.23 -13.68 18.32
CA MET A 121 7.90 -12.41 18.67
C MET A 121 7.48 -11.87 20.05
N VAL A 122 6.25 -12.12 20.48
CA VAL A 122 5.78 -11.76 21.83
C VAL A 122 6.45 -12.62 22.91
N GLU A 123 6.65 -13.90 22.62
CA GLU A 123 7.32 -14.87 23.51
C GLU A 123 8.82 -14.57 23.68
N GLU A 124 9.49 -14.19 22.59
CA GLU A 124 10.92 -13.87 22.57
C GLU A 124 11.24 -12.44 23.03
N TYR A 125 10.22 -11.62 23.31
CA TYR A 125 10.40 -10.21 23.66
C TYR A 125 11.11 -10.03 25.02
N ASP A 126 12.26 -9.35 24.99
CA ASP A 126 13.15 -9.13 26.13
C ASP A 126 13.16 -7.67 26.65
N GLY A 127 12.44 -6.77 25.99
CA GLY A 127 12.32 -5.35 26.39
C GLY A 127 12.75 -4.36 25.30
N ASP A 128 13.52 -4.81 24.30
CA ASP A 128 13.96 -3.95 23.20
C ASP A 128 12.98 -3.97 22.02
N ALA A 129 12.87 -2.86 21.28
CA ALA A 129 11.98 -2.78 20.12
C ALA A 129 12.35 -3.83 19.06
N VAL A 130 11.39 -4.68 18.71
CA VAL A 130 11.59 -5.83 17.82
C VAL A 130 11.68 -5.34 16.37
N PRO A 131 12.82 -5.53 15.67
CA PRO A 131 12.94 -5.19 14.27
C PRO A 131 12.01 -6.09 13.44
N LEU A 132 11.10 -5.47 12.68
CA LEU A 132 10.14 -6.19 11.86
C LEU A 132 10.19 -5.67 10.43
N MET A 133 10.51 -6.57 9.50
CA MET A 133 10.37 -6.28 8.07
C MET A 133 8.91 -6.47 7.67
N VAL A 134 8.34 -5.48 6.99
CA VAL A 134 6.95 -5.51 6.53
C VAL A 134 6.92 -5.12 5.04
N PRO A 135 6.36 -5.95 4.15
CA PRO A 135 6.15 -5.57 2.75
C PRO A 135 5.34 -4.27 2.62
N GLY A 136 5.86 -3.29 1.86
CA GLY A 136 5.25 -1.97 1.75
C GLY A 136 5.47 -1.06 2.98
N GLY A 137 6.27 -1.50 3.94
CA GLY A 137 6.90 -0.67 4.95
C GLY A 137 5.99 -0.16 6.06
N ALA A 138 6.48 0.86 6.77
CA ALA A 138 5.83 1.38 7.98
C ALA A 138 4.38 1.85 7.76
N ARG A 139 4.03 2.35 6.57
CA ARG A 139 2.66 2.79 6.25
C ARG A 139 1.68 1.64 6.12
N VAL A 140 2.15 0.49 5.65
CA VAL A 140 1.35 -0.74 5.62
C VAL A 140 1.22 -1.27 7.04
N PHE A 141 2.32 -1.26 7.80
CA PHE A 141 2.29 -1.65 9.20
C PHE A 141 1.38 -0.76 10.07
N ASP A 142 1.24 0.53 9.77
CA ASP A 142 0.22 1.39 10.42
C ASP A 142 -1.19 0.84 10.27
N THR A 143 -1.51 0.27 9.11
CA THR A 143 -2.81 -0.35 8.86
C THR A 143 -2.95 -1.67 9.61
N VAL A 144 -1.86 -2.45 9.68
CA VAL A 144 -1.78 -3.67 10.50
C VAL A 144 -2.00 -3.34 11.98
N ALA A 145 -1.26 -2.38 12.51
CA ALA A 145 -1.37 -1.94 13.91
C ALA A 145 -2.79 -1.47 14.22
N ARG A 146 -3.39 -0.61 13.40
CA ARG A 146 -4.80 -0.21 13.58
C ARG A 146 -5.77 -1.40 13.55
N PHE A 147 -5.49 -2.43 12.74
CA PHE A 147 -6.32 -3.64 12.72
C PHE A 147 -6.20 -4.50 13.99
N LEU A 148 -5.03 -4.54 14.63
CA LEU A 148 -4.88 -5.16 15.96
C LEU A 148 -5.80 -4.50 16.99
N TYR A 149 -5.95 -3.18 16.88
CA TYR A 149 -6.80 -2.35 17.73
C TYR A 149 -8.17 -2.06 17.11
N ARG A 150 -8.68 -2.95 16.25
CA ARG A 150 -9.96 -2.75 15.53
C ARG A 150 -11.18 -2.53 16.43
N ASP A 151 -11.10 -2.91 17.70
CA ASP A 151 -12.16 -2.66 18.68
C ASP A 151 -12.16 -1.20 19.17
N GLU A 152 -11.04 -0.47 18.98
CA GLU A 152 -10.84 0.93 19.37
C GLU A 152 -10.87 1.90 18.19
N VAL A 153 -10.68 1.41 16.95
CA VAL A 153 -10.60 2.26 15.76
C VAL A 153 -11.71 1.97 14.77
N ASN A 154 -12.13 3.01 14.03
CA ASN A 154 -13.11 2.83 12.96
C ASN A 154 -12.49 2.08 11.76
N THR A 155 -12.83 0.80 11.66
CA THR A 155 -12.30 -0.12 10.65
C THR A 155 -12.73 0.19 9.21
N THR A 156 -13.83 0.92 9.02
CA THR A 156 -14.36 1.25 7.68
C THR A 156 -13.40 2.13 6.85
N THR A 157 -12.42 2.76 7.50
CA THR A 157 -11.44 3.65 6.85
C THR A 157 -10.02 3.07 6.82
N LEU A 158 -9.83 1.84 7.30
CA LEU A 158 -8.53 1.18 7.37
C LEU A 158 -7.91 1.01 5.98
N LEU A 159 -8.73 0.58 5.02
CA LEU A 159 -8.28 0.28 3.67
C LEU A 159 -8.65 1.39 2.71
N SER A 160 -7.78 1.56 1.72
CA SER A 160 -8.05 2.36 0.52
C SER A 160 -7.63 1.54 -0.70
N PRO A 161 -8.17 1.79 -1.90
CA PRO A 161 -7.83 1.02 -3.09
C PRO A 161 -6.32 0.96 -3.36
N ALA A 162 -5.61 2.07 -3.12
CA ALA A 162 -4.15 2.16 -3.29
C ALA A 162 -3.32 1.43 -2.20
N ARG A 163 -3.93 1.02 -1.08
CA ARG A 163 -3.22 0.35 0.04
C ARG A 163 -3.63 -1.11 0.20
N ALA A 164 -4.84 -1.48 -0.20
CA ALA A 164 -5.37 -2.82 -0.03
C ALA A 164 -4.49 -3.93 -0.61
N PRO A 165 -3.84 -3.78 -1.79
CA PRO A 165 -2.90 -4.79 -2.30
C PRO A 165 -1.71 -5.03 -1.36
N ALA A 166 -1.05 -3.95 -0.92
CA ALA A 166 0.12 -4.05 -0.06
C ALA A 166 -0.23 -4.60 1.33
N VAL A 167 -1.37 -4.19 1.89
CA VAL A 167 -1.88 -4.74 3.16
C VAL A 167 -2.22 -6.23 3.02
N ARG A 168 -2.79 -6.67 1.90
CA ARG A 168 -3.06 -8.09 1.66
C ARG A 168 -1.78 -8.92 1.65
N VAL A 169 -0.72 -8.43 0.99
CA VAL A 169 0.60 -9.08 0.95
C VAL A 169 1.24 -9.10 2.33
N ALA A 170 1.27 -7.96 3.02
CA ALA A 170 1.82 -7.88 4.37
C ALA A 170 1.06 -8.80 5.35
N ALA A 171 -0.26 -8.91 5.23
CA ALA A 171 -1.06 -9.82 6.05
C ALA A 171 -0.71 -11.30 5.81
N SER A 172 -0.46 -11.71 4.57
CA SER A 172 0.08 -13.06 4.28
C SER A 172 1.46 -13.25 4.91
N PHE A 173 2.36 -12.27 4.72
CA PHE A 173 3.72 -12.35 5.24
C PHE A 173 3.74 -12.46 6.78
N LEU A 174 2.91 -11.66 7.44
CA LEU A 174 2.74 -11.68 8.89
C LEU A 174 1.84 -12.82 9.37
N GLN A 175 1.37 -13.72 8.50
CA GLN A 175 0.49 -14.84 8.86
C GLN A 175 -0.78 -14.42 9.61
N MET A 176 -1.39 -13.29 9.20
CA MET A 176 -2.61 -12.74 9.81
C MET A 176 -3.83 -13.04 8.93
N ASP A 177 -4.42 -14.22 9.07
CA ASP A 177 -5.53 -14.69 8.21
C ASP A 177 -6.76 -13.77 8.25
N ALA A 178 -7.11 -13.22 9.42
CA ALA A 178 -8.24 -12.32 9.56
C ALA A 178 -8.03 -11.00 8.78
N LEU A 179 -6.82 -10.44 8.79
CA LEU A 179 -6.48 -9.23 8.05
C LEU A 179 -6.37 -9.53 6.54
N ALA A 180 -5.81 -10.68 6.20
CA ALA A 180 -5.73 -11.18 4.83
C ALA A 180 -7.13 -11.31 4.21
N GLY A 181 -8.06 -11.96 4.93
CA GLY A 181 -9.46 -12.10 4.53
C GLY A 181 -10.15 -10.75 4.40
N PHE A 182 -9.97 -9.85 5.37
CA PHE A 182 -10.53 -8.50 5.32
C PHE A 182 -10.06 -7.70 4.09
N ALA A 183 -8.76 -7.71 3.81
CA ALA A 183 -8.20 -7.04 2.63
C ALA A 183 -8.69 -7.66 1.32
N GLU A 184 -8.82 -8.99 1.27
CA GLU A 184 -9.31 -9.71 0.09
C GLU A 184 -10.80 -9.41 -0.19
N SER A 185 -11.64 -9.39 0.85
CA SER A 185 -13.04 -9.01 0.72
C SER A 185 -13.20 -7.58 0.20
N TYR A 186 -12.42 -6.63 0.72
CA TYR A 186 -12.42 -5.25 0.26
C TYR A 186 -11.95 -5.13 -1.21
N LEU A 187 -10.89 -5.85 -1.58
CA LEU A 187 -10.43 -5.89 -2.97
C LEU A 187 -11.53 -6.40 -3.91
N SER A 188 -12.17 -7.51 -3.55
CA SER A 188 -13.18 -8.15 -4.38
C SER A 188 -14.49 -7.36 -4.49
N ALA A 189 -14.97 -6.79 -3.38
CA ALA A 189 -16.26 -6.11 -3.31
C ALA A 189 -16.19 -4.65 -3.78
N ASP A 190 -15.16 -3.91 -3.40
CA ASP A 190 -15.13 -2.45 -3.54
C ASP A 190 -14.11 -1.97 -4.60
N VAL A 191 -12.99 -2.67 -4.73
CA VAL A 191 -11.91 -2.25 -5.63
C VAL A 191 -12.13 -2.78 -7.05
N LEU A 192 -12.29 -4.08 -7.21
CA LEU A 192 -12.38 -4.75 -8.52
C LEU A 192 -13.72 -4.51 -9.24
N THR A 193 -14.71 -3.94 -8.54
CA THR A 193 -16.04 -3.62 -9.09
C THR A 193 -16.10 -2.27 -9.79
N SER A 194 -15.15 -1.37 -9.55
CA SER A 194 -15.10 -0.03 -10.18
C SER A 194 -13.74 0.27 -10.82
N ARG A 195 -13.77 1.02 -11.94
CA ARG A 195 -12.57 1.29 -12.77
C ARG A 195 -11.51 2.10 -12.03
N ASP A 196 -11.89 3.20 -11.41
CA ASP A 196 -10.92 4.13 -10.81
C ASP A 196 -10.23 3.53 -9.58
N PRO A 197 -10.94 2.84 -8.64
CA PRO A 197 -10.30 2.06 -7.59
C PRO A 197 -9.36 0.98 -8.11
N THR A 198 -9.74 0.27 -9.18
CA THR A 198 -8.90 -0.78 -9.78
C THR A 198 -7.60 -0.18 -10.36
N LEU A 199 -7.67 0.97 -11.03
CA LEU A 199 -6.48 1.66 -11.53
C LEU A 199 -5.56 2.14 -10.39
N ALA A 200 -6.13 2.67 -9.31
CA ALA A 200 -5.37 3.07 -8.13
C ALA A 200 -4.67 1.88 -7.47
N ALA A 201 -5.34 0.73 -7.37
CA ALA A 201 -4.77 -0.51 -6.86
C ALA A 201 -3.64 -1.04 -7.76
N LEU A 202 -3.82 -0.98 -9.09
CA LEU A 202 -2.79 -1.41 -10.04
C LEU A 202 -1.55 -0.53 -9.95
N ALA A 203 -1.73 0.78 -9.97
CA ALA A 203 -0.63 1.74 -9.88
C ALA A 203 0.19 1.53 -8.59
N ALA A 204 -0.50 1.29 -7.46
CA ALA A 204 0.16 0.99 -6.20
C ALA A 204 0.90 -0.36 -6.23
N ALA A 205 0.26 -1.41 -6.74
CA ALA A 205 0.86 -2.74 -6.79
C ALA A 205 2.07 -2.83 -7.73
N LEU A 206 2.10 -2.02 -8.80
CA LEU A 206 3.24 -1.88 -9.70
C LEU A 206 4.38 -1.02 -9.12
N ALA A 207 4.07 -0.15 -8.16
CA ALA A 207 5.07 0.69 -7.48
C ALA A 207 5.82 -0.07 -6.37
N THR A 208 5.28 -1.19 -5.89
CA THR A 208 5.95 -2.07 -4.91
C THR A 208 7.03 -2.91 -5.62
N PRO A 209 8.29 -2.91 -5.14
CA PRO A 209 9.34 -3.75 -5.71
C PRO A 209 8.97 -5.24 -5.66
N ALA A 210 9.18 -5.97 -6.76
CA ALA A 210 8.86 -7.40 -6.85
C ALA A 210 9.57 -8.28 -5.79
N ALA A 211 10.70 -7.80 -5.25
CA ALA A 211 11.45 -8.47 -4.18
C ALA A 211 10.68 -8.54 -2.85
N GLU A 212 9.71 -7.65 -2.63
CA GLU A 212 8.90 -7.60 -1.40
C GLU A 212 7.57 -8.36 -1.53
N ALA A 213 7.24 -8.90 -2.71
CA ALA A 213 5.95 -9.52 -2.99
C ALA A 213 6.05 -10.66 -4.03
N PRO A 214 6.61 -11.83 -3.67
CA PRO A 214 6.76 -12.96 -4.59
C PRO A 214 5.42 -13.59 -5.02
N GLU A 215 4.36 -13.44 -4.21
CA GLU A 215 3.00 -13.96 -4.48
C GLU A 215 2.03 -12.89 -4.99
N ASN A 216 2.46 -12.00 -5.88
CA ASN A 216 1.61 -10.89 -6.32
C ASN A 216 0.53 -11.30 -7.34
N ASP A 217 -0.25 -12.33 -7.01
CA ASP A 217 -1.49 -12.72 -7.69
C ASP A 217 -2.51 -11.57 -7.71
N VAL A 218 -2.36 -10.58 -6.82
CA VAL A 218 -3.15 -9.35 -6.81
C VAL A 218 -2.91 -8.51 -8.07
N VAL A 219 -1.65 -8.32 -8.51
CA VAL A 219 -1.37 -7.60 -9.78
C VAL A 219 -2.03 -8.29 -10.96
N ARG A 220 -1.95 -9.62 -11.05
CA ARG A 220 -2.58 -10.41 -12.12
C ARG A 220 -4.10 -10.26 -12.11
N ARG A 221 -4.74 -10.32 -10.93
CA ARG A 221 -6.20 -10.16 -10.77
C ARG A 221 -6.68 -8.75 -11.09
N VAL A 222 -5.96 -7.73 -10.62
CA VAL A 222 -6.28 -6.32 -10.90
C VAL A 222 -6.10 -6.01 -12.40
N ALA A 223 -5.04 -6.50 -13.03
CA ALA A 223 -4.82 -6.37 -14.47
C ALA A 223 -5.90 -7.11 -15.28
N GLY A 224 -6.29 -8.33 -14.87
CA GLY A 224 -7.37 -9.10 -15.49
C GLY A 224 -8.73 -8.39 -15.42
N ALA A 225 -9.07 -7.79 -14.28
CA ALA A 225 -10.31 -7.03 -14.10
C ALA A 225 -10.38 -5.79 -15.00
N LEU A 226 -9.25 -5.13 -15.27
CA LEU A 226 -9.17 -4.02 -16.23
C LEU A 226 -9.27 -4.51 -17.68
N ALA A 227 -8.57 -5.59 -18.02
CA ALA A 227 -8.62 -6.18 -19.37
C ALA A 227 -10.03 -6.64 -19.77
N GLY A 228 -10.77 -7.27 -18.84
CA GLY A 228 -12.17 -7.65 -19.05
C GLY A 228 -13.12 -6.48 -19.31
N ARG A 229 -12.78 -5.27 -18.81
CA ARG A 229 -13.55 -4.04 -19.07
C ARG A 229 -13.15 -3.36 -20.39
N CYS A 230 -11.88 -3.45 -20.78
CA CYS A 230 -11.40 -2.94 -22.07
C CYS A 230 -11.89 -3.79 -23.26
N GLY A 231 -12.13 -5.09 -23.06
CA GLY A 231 -12.67 -5.99 -24.09
C GLY A 231 -14.18 -5.88 -24.34
N GLY A 232 -14.93 -5.14 -23.51
CA GLY A 232 -16.40 -5.12 -23.52
C GLY A 232 -17.05 -4.04 -24.39
N ARG A 233 -16.34 -3.45 -25.36
CA ARG A 233 -16.89 -2.36 -26.19
C ARG A 233 -16.57 -2.55 -27.67
N GLY A 234 -17.12 -3.63 -28.24
CA GLY A 234 -17.13 -3.86 -29.69
C GLY A 234 -17.89 -5.13 -30.06
N GLY A 235 -19.10 -4.99 -30.60
CA GLY A 235 -19.84 -6.07 -31.26
C GLY A 235 -21.22 -6.34 -30.64
N GLY A 236 -22.26 -5.79 -31.27
CA GLY A 236 -23.65 -6.19 -30.98
C GLY A 236 -23.99 -7.54 -31.60
N GLY A 237 -25.20 -8.02 -31.33
CA GLY A 237 -25.79 -9.14 -32.07
C GLY A 237 -26.54 -10.12 -31.19
N SER A 238 -27.86 -10.06 -31.29
CA SER A 238 -28.83 -10.95 -30.69
C SER A 238 -28.64 -12.44 -31.04
N SER A 239 -29.31 -13.28 -30.24
CA SER A 239 -29.82 -14.64 -30.51
C SER A 239 -28.90 -15.84 -30.29
N GLY A 240 -29.46 -16.87 -29.63
CA GLY A 240 -28.98 -18.24 -29.74
C GLY A 240 -29.04 -19.06 -28.46
N SER A 241 -30.24 -19.40 -27.99
CA SER A 241 -30.43 -20.53 -27.09
C SER A 241 -30.05 -21.83 -27.80
N SER A 242 -29.18 -22.65 -27.20
CA SER A 242 -29.11 -24.07 -27.54
C SER A 242 -28.51 -24.90 -26.40
N SER A 243 -29.42 -25.66 -25.79
CA SER A 243 -29.19 -26.92 -25.11
C SER A 243 -28.32 -27.88 -25.92
N GLY A 244 -27.46 -28.63 -25.25
CA GLY A 244 -26.78 -29.79 -25.82
C GLY A 244 -25.85 -30.44 -24.79
N GLY A 245 -26.31 -31.52 -24.17
CA GLY A 245 -25.45 -32.37 -23.35
C GLY A 245 -24.45 -33.14 -24.22
N ASN A 246 -23.37 -33.60 -23.61
CA ASN A 246 -23.09 -35.04 -23.61
C ASN A 246 -22.00 -35.39 -22.59
N SER A 247 -22.20 -36.56 -22.01
CA SER A 247 -21.35 -37.31 -21.09
C SER A 247 -19.95 -37.57 -21.65
N ASN A 248 -18.95 -37.65 -20.78
CA ASN A 248 -17.93 -38.68 -20.97
C ASN A 248 -17.38 -39.20 -19.63
N SER A 249 -17.74 -40.44 -19.35
CA SER A 249 -17.18 -41.29 -18.30
C SER A 249 -15.73 -41.63 -18.65
N ASN A 250 -14.84 -41.66 -17.66
CA ASN A 250 -13.74 -42.61 -17.72
C ASN A 250 -13.40 -43.12 -16.32
N SER A 251 -13.86 -44.34 -16.07
CA SER A 251 -13.47 -45.17 -14.94
C SER A 251 -12.05 -45.66 -15.17
N ASN A 252 -11.17 -45.58 -14.17
CA ASN A 252 -10.12 -46.58 -14.06
C ASN A 252 -9.88 -46.92 -12.58
N SER A 253 -10.36 -48.11 -12.25
CA SER A 253 -10.14 -48.82 -11.00
C SER A 253 -8.69 -49.30 -10.95
N ASN A 254 -8.03 -49.17 -9.80
CA ASN A 254 -7.12 -50.23 -9.39
C ASN A 254 -7.21 -50.45 -7.89
N SER A 255 -7.64 -51.66 -7.57
CA SER A 255 -7.74 -52.29 -6.27
C SER A 255 -6.36 -52.59 -5.69
N ASN A 256 -6.19 -52.45 -4.38
CA ASN A 256 -5.42 -53.44 -3.64
C ASN A 256 -6.00 -53.66 -2.23
N SER A 257 -6.06 -54.93 -1.89
CA SER A 257 -6.76 -55.59 -0.79
C SER A 257 -5.82 -55.94 0.36
N GLY A 258 -6.41 -56.09 1.56
CA GLY A 258 -5.83 -56.77 2.73
C GLY A 258 -5.46 -55.78 3.85
N GLY A 259 -5.98 -55.85 5.07
CA GLY A 259 -6.58 -56.97 5.81
C GLY A 259 -5.80 -57.17 7.11
N ALA A 260 -6.36 -56.68 8.22
CA ALA A 260 -6.09 -57.01 9.65
C ALA A 260 -6.61 -55.81 10.47
N GLY A 261 -7.40 -55.91 11.53
CA GLY A 261 -7.72 -57.03 12.40
C GLY A 261 -7.57 -56.56 13.85
N GLY A 262 -8.71 -56.21 14.49
CA GLY A 262 -8.96 -56.43 15.92
C GLY A 262 -8.36 -55.48 16.98
N TRP A 263 -9.25 -55.17 17.94
CA TRP A 263 -9.11 -54.53 19.25
C TRP A 263 -9.14 -53.00 19.27
#